data_AF-A0A321LUI3-F1
#
_entry.id   AF-A0A321LUI3-F1
#
_cell.length_a   1.000
_cell.length_b   1.000
_cell.length_c   1.000
_cell.angle_alpha   90.00
_cell.angle_beta   90.00
_cell.angle_gamma   90.00
#
_symmetry.space_group_name_H-M   'P 1'
#
loop_
_entity.id
_entity.type
_entity.pdbx_description
1 polymer ?
#
loop_
_entity_poly.entity_id
_entity_poly.type
_entity_poly.pdbx_seq_one_letter_code
_entity_poly.pdbx_strand_id
1 'polypeptide(L)'
;MADGLITLCRYRDLPEALLAKGKLEAAGIECFLADDNMIRLDWFNSNAIGGMRLQVPEKDAEAAIEILESGIPAVLIDESTGEQYRQPECPQCHSRDVSEFPDLFRCSACNHKWNEDLSK
;
A
#
# COMPACT_ATOMS: atom_id res chain seq x y z
N MET A 1 -18.41 18.75 18.01
CA MET A 1 -17.30 17.95 18.58
C MET A 1 -16.19 18.07 17.56
N ALA A 2 -15.08 18.72 17.91
CA ALA A 2 -13.98 18.90 16.96
C ALA A 2 -13.30 17.54 16.83
N ASP A 3 -13.56 16.85 15.73
CA ASP A 3 -12.86 15.62 15.39
C ASP A 3 -11.38 15.98 15.20
N GLY A 4 -10.56 15.62 16.19
CA GLY A 4 -9.15 15.96 16.21
C GLY A 4 -8.42 15.13 15.17
N LEU A 5 -7.71 15.78 14.25
CA LEU A 5 -6.82 15.09 13.33
C LEU A 5 -5.58 14.63 14.10
N ILE A 6 -5.33 13.32 14.11
CA ILE A 6 -4.12 12.74 14.67
C ILE A 6 -3.14 12.37 13.56
N THR A 7 -1.84 12.35 13.86
CA THR A 7 -0.81 11.94 12.89
C THR A 7 -0.50 10.46 13.08
N LEU A 8 -0.72 9.65 12.04
CA LEU A 8 -0.42 8.20 12.07
C LEU A 8 1.05 7.92 11.75
N CYS A 9 1.53 8.46 10.63
CA CYS A 9 2.85 8.19 10.10
C CYS A 9 3.49 9.46 9.55
N ARG A 10 4.83 9.42 9.47
CA ARG A 10 5.63 10.43 8.81
C ARG A 10 6.37 9.82 7.64
N TYR A 11 6.26 10.44 6.47
CA TYR A 11 6.90 10.00 5.24
C TYR A 11 7.96 11.00 4.83
N ARG A 12 9.14 10.50 4.45
CA ARG A 12 10.21 11.34 3.89
C ARG A 12 10.01 11.59 2.40
N ASP A 13 9.42 10.62 1.72
CA ASP A 13 9.23 10.61 0.28
C ASP A 13 7.76 10.84 -0.08
N LEU A 14 7.53 11.78 -1.00
CA LEU A 14 6.20 12.09 -1.52
C LEU A 14 5.48 10.89 -2.15
N PRO A 15 6.12 10.05 -2.98
CA PRO A 15 5.41 8.90 -3.57
C PRO A 15 4.93 7.91 -2.51
N GLU A 16 5.71 7.65 -1.46
CA GLU A 16 5.28 6.76 -0.36
C GLU A 16 4.10 7.35 0.41
N ALA A 17 4.14 8.66 0.69
CA ALA A 17 3.05 9.37 1.36
C ALA A 17 1.74 9.32 0.55
N LEU A 18 1.84 9.52 -0.77
CA LEU A 18 0.69 9.47 -1.67
C LEU A 18 0.11 8.06 -1.80
N LEU A 19 0.97 7.03 -1.82
CA LEU A 19 0.52 5.64 -1.85
C LEU A 19 -0.27 5.28 -0.58
N ALA A 20 0.25 5.66 0.58
CA ALA A 20 -0.43 5.45 1.86
C ALA A 20 -1.76 6.22 1.94
N LYS A 21 -1.78 7.47 1.50
CA LYS A 21 -3.01 8.28 1.39
C LYS A 21 -4.04 7.58 0.49
N GLY A 22 -3.63 7.15 -0.70
CA GLY A 22 -4.49 6.46 -1.65
C GLY A 22 -5.09 5.17 -1.10
N LYS A 23 -4.31 4.39 -0.32
CA LYS A 23 -4.83 3.20 0.39
C LYS A 23 -5.97 3.55 1.35
N LEU A 24 -5.81 4.60 2.14
CA LEU A 24 -6.83 5.03 3.11
C LEU A 24 -8.07 5.60 2.40
N GLU A 25 -7.89 6.41 1.36
CA GLU A 25 -8.99 6.96 0.57
C GLU A 25 -9.80 5.87 -0.13
N ALA A 26 -9.14 4.84 -0.68
CA ALA A 26 -9.80 3.69 -1.29
C ALA A 26 -10.61 2.85 -0.29
N ALA A 27 -10.20 2.85 0.99
CA ALA A 27 -10.96 2.24 2.08
C ALA A 27 -12.07 3.14 2.64
N GLY A 28 -12.24 4.36 2.10
CA GLY A 28 -13.25 5.32 2.53
C GLY A 28 -12.86 6.13 3.77
N ILE A 29 -11.58 6.13 4.17
CA ILE A 29 -11.07 6.89 5.31
C ILE A 29 -10.61 8.27 4.83
N GLU A 30 -11.17 9.32 5.44
CA GLU A 30 -10.72 10.69 5.21
C GLU A 30 -9.31 10.88 5.77
N CYS A 31 -8.35 11.27 4.92
CA CYS A 31 -6.97 11.47 5.34
C CYS A 31 -6.34 12.69 4.67
N PHE A 32 -5.42 13.32 5.39
CA PHE A 32 -4.78 14.57 5.00
C PHE A 32 -3.27 14.43 5.09
N LEU A 33 -2.57 14.84 4.04
CA LEU A 33 -1.11 15.01 4.09
C LEU A 33 -0.81 16.45 4.48
N ALA A 34 -0.40 16.66 5.73
CA ALA A 34 0.15 17.94 6.14
C ALA A 34 1.60 18.07 5.62
N ASP A 35 2.00 19.30 5.27
CA ASP A 35 3.31 19.68 4.71
C ASP A 35 3.61 19.30 3.25
N ASP A 36 2.63 18.84 2.45
CA ASP A 36 2.85 18.49 1.03
C ASP A 36 3.43 19.66 0.20
N ASN A 37 2.90 20.86 0.45
CA ASN A 37 3.21 22.04 -0.35
C ASN A 37 4.53 22.74 0.05
N MET A 38 5.04 22.49 1.27
CA MET A 38 6.32 23.04 1.73
C MET A 38 7.54 22.27 1.18
N ILE A 39 7.43 20.94 1.03
CA ILE A 39 8.51 20.13 0.45
C ILE A 39 8.71 20.40 -1.05
N ARG A 40 7.64 20.75 -1.78
CA ARG A 40 7.71 21.05 -3.23
C ARG A 40 8.41 22.38 -3.55
N LEU A 41 8.47 23.31 -2.59
CA LEU A 41 9.04 24.65 -2.79
C LEU A 41 10.51 24.75 -2.36
N ASP A 42 10.97 23.95 -1.39
CA ASP A 42 12.36 23.99 -0.93
C ASP A 42 12.79 22.64 -0.31
N TRP A 43 13.49 21.81 -1.10
CA TRP A 43 14.03 20.51 -0.67
C TRP A 43 14.97 20.62 0.54
N PHE A 44 15.62 21.76 0.74
CA PHE A 44 16.57 22.00 1.83
C PHE A 44 15.89 22.00 3.22
N ASN A 45 14.62 22.39 3.29
CA ASN A 45 13.82 22.38 4.52
C ASN A 45 13.26 21.00 4.91
N SER A 46 13.26 20.01 4.01
CA SER A 46 12.75 18.65 4.27
C SER A 46 13.46 17.97 5.46
N ASN A 47 14.74 18.28 5.69
CA ASN A 47 15.52 17.70 6.78
C ASN A 47 15.23 18.35 8.15
N ALA A 48 14.65 19.55 8.19
CA ALA A 48 14.37 20.29 9.43
C ALA A 48 12.96 20.00 10.00
N ILE A 49 12.00 19.58 9.17
CA ILE A 49 10.58 19.40 9.55
C ILE A 49 10.26 17.94 9.93
N GLY A 50 11.06 16.99 9.51
CA GLY A 50 10.91 15.58 9.89
C GLY A 50 9.84 14.82 9.09
N GLY A 51 9.61 15.22 7.83
CA GLY A 51 8.76 14.52 6.86
C GLY A 51 7.30 14.99 6.80
N MET A 52 6.60 14.59 5.74
CA MET A 52 5.16 14.79 5.54
C MET A 52 4.38 13.96 6.55
N ARG A 53 3.35 14.57 7.15
CA ARG A 53 2.53 13.91 8.17
C ARG A 53 1.22 13.44 7.55
N LEU A 54 0.98 12.13 7.59
CA LEU A 54 -0.32 11.57 7.23
C LEU A 54 -1.24 11.62 8.45
N GLN A 55 -2.32 12.36 8.33
CA GLN A 55 -3.27 12.62 9.40
C GLN A 55 -4.64 12.06 9.08
N VAL A 56 -5.31 11.52 10.09
CA VAL A 56 -6.67 10.98 10.01
C VAL A 56 -7.50 11.46 11.21
N PRO A 57 -8.83 11.47 11.11
CA PRO A 57 -9.70 11.67 12.25
C PRO A 57 -9.45 10.61 13.34
N GLU A 58 -9.43 11.00 14.61
CA GLU A 58 -9.08 10.12 15.74
C GLU A 58 -9.92 8.85 15.78
N LYS A 59 -11.19 8.95 15.41
CA LYS A 59 -12.14 7.82 15.31
C LYS A 59 -11.73 6.74 14.30
N ASP A 60 -10.96 7.10 13.27
CA ASP A 60 -10.56 6.22 12.17
C ASP A 60 -9.08 5.79 12.30
N ALA A 61 -8.41 6.20 13.38
CA ALA A 61 -6.99 5.94 13.61
C ALA A 61 -6.63 4.46 13.61
N GLU A 62 -7.37 3.65 14.38
CA GLU A 62 -7.11 2.21 14.50
C GLU A 62 -7.35 1.51 13.16
N ALA A 63 -8.48 1.78 12.51
CA ALA A 63 -8.82 1.23 11.20
C ALA A 63 -7.77 1.60 10.14
N ALA A 64 -7.31 2.85 10.14
CA ALA A 64 -6.29 3.31 9.20
C ALA A 64 -4.95 2.60 9.41
N ILE A 65 -4.54 2.34 10.65
CA ILE A 65 -3.34 1.55 10.95
C ILE A 65 -3.50 0.13 10.41
N GLU A 66 -4.62 -0.53 10.67
CA GLU A 66 -4.89 -1.87 10.16
C GLU A 66 -4.82 -1.94 8.64
N ILE A 67 -5.36 -0.94 7.92
CA ILE A 67 -5.31 -0.88 6.45
C ILE A 67 -3.89 -0.64 5.92
N LEU A 68 -3.11 0.20 6.60
CA LEU A 68 -1.73 0.46 6.21
C LEU A 68 -0.85 -0.79 6.40
N GLU A 69 -1.08 -1.54 7.49
CA GLU A 69 -0.39 -2.79 7.80
C GLU A 69 -0.92 -3.99 7.01
N SER A 70 -2.17 -3.94 6.54
CA SER A 70 -2.75 -4.99 5.72
C SER A 70 -1.98 -5.07 4.40
N GLY A 71 -1.29 -6.20 4.24
CA GLY A 71 -0.54 -6.53 3.03
C GLY A 71 -1.46 -6.65 1.80
N ILE A 72 -0.86 -6.85 0.63
CA ILE A 72 -1.62 -7.00 -0.62
C ILE A 72 -2.60 -8.19 -0.46
N PRO A 73 -3.92 -7.99 -0.61
CA PRO A 73 -4.92 -9.04 -0.41
C PRO A 73 -4.72 -10.16 -1.43
N ALA A 74 -4.83 -11.42 -0.99
CA ALA A 74 -4.61 -12.59 -1.86
C ALA A 74 -5.66 -12.71 -2.98
N VAL A 75 -6.82 -12.11 -2.79
CA VAL A 75 -7.90 -12.08 -3.75
C VAL A 75 -8.19 -10.62 -4.09
N LEU A 76 -8.16 -10.31 -5.37
CA LEU A 76 -8.61 -9.05 -5.94
C LEU A 76 -9.97 -9.28 -6.57
N ILE A 77 -10.85 -8.31 -6.46
CA ILE A 77 -12.20 -8.37 -7.03
C ILE A 77 -12.20 -7.38 -8.17
N ASP A 78 -12.46 -7.85 -9.38
CA ASP A 78 -12.67 -6.93 -10.50
C ASP A 78 -14.01 -6.22 -10.30
N GLU A 79 -14.00 -4.91 -10.11
CA GLU A 79 -15.23 -4.14 -9.87
C GLU A 79 -16.14 -4.09 -11.10
N SER A 80 -15.60 -4.32 -12.30
CA SER A 80 -16.35 -4.23 -13.55
C SER A 80 -17.02 -5.55 -13.94
N THR A 81 -16.38 -6.68 -13.68
CA THR A 81 -16.89 -8.02 -13.99
C THR A 81 -17.40 -8.79 -12.77
N GLY A 82 -17.03 -8.36 -11.55
CA GLY A 82 -17.31 -9.07 -10.30
C GLY A 82 -16.49 -10.34 -10.11
N GLU A 83 -15.49 -10.58 -10.96
CA GLU A 83 -14.68 -11.79 -10.93
C GLU A 83 -13.62 -11.73 -9.83
N GLN A 84 -13.44 -12.85 -9.14
CA GLN A 84 -12.42 -12.99 -8.10
C GLN A 84 -11.13 -13.48 -8.72
N TYR A 85 -10.12 -12.61 -8.77
CA TYR A 85 -8.78 -12.95 -9.19
C TYR A 85 -7.94 -13.35 -7.98
N ARG A 86 -7.47 -14.60 -7.94
CA ARG A 86 -6.56 -15.08 -6.92
C ARG A 86 -5.12 -14.86 -7.39
N GLN A 87 -4.34 -14.13 -6.60
CA GLN A 87 -2.93 -13.89 -6.90
C GLN A 87 -2.13 -15.20 -6.77
N PRO A 88 -1.21 -15.50 -7.72
CA PRO A 88 -0.41 -16.71 -7.66
C PRO A 88 0.58 -16.65 -6.48
N GLU A 89 0.67 -17.75 -5.74
CA GLU A 89 1.62 -17.92 -4.65
C GLU A 89 2.72 -18.90 -5.05
N CYS A 90 3.95 -18.61 -4.63
CA CYS A 90 5.05 -19.51 -4.90
C CYS A 90 4.89 -20.82 -4.09
N PRO A 91 4.90 -22.00 -4.71
CA PRO A 91 4.73 -23.28 -4.00
C PRO A 91 5.88 -23.62 -3.05
N GLN A 92 7.03 -22.93 -3.16
CA GLN A 92 8.20 -23.19 -2.33
C GLN A 92 8.28 -22.28 -1.09
N CYS A 93 7.86 -21.02 -1.19
CA CYS A 93 8.03 -20.05 -0.09
C CYS A 93 6.74 -19.28 0.26
N HIS A 94 5.63 -19.56 -0.44
CA HIS A 94 4.34 -18.89 -0.32
C HIS A 94 4.39 -17.36 -0.48
N SER A 95 5.48 -16.83 -1.05
CA SER A 95 5.54 -15.41 -1.41
C SER A 95 4.58 -15.14 -2.58
N ARG A 96 3.89 -14.00 -2.50
CA ARG A 96 3.01 -13.47 -3.56
C ARG A 96 3.76 -12.58 -4.55
N ASP A 97 5.05 -12.37 -4.33
CA ASP A 97 5.91 -11.63 -5.24
C ASP A 97 6.37 -12.58 -6.36
N VAL A 98 5.50 -12.72 -7.36
CA VAL A 98 5.65 -13.64 -8.49
C VAL A 98 5.56 -12.87 -9.81
N SER A 99 6.57 -13.04 -10.65
CA SER A 99 6.58 -12.53 -12.02
C SER A 99 6.08 -13.60 -13.00
N GLU A 100 5.05 -13.25 -13.77
CA GLU A 100 4.55 -14.07 -14.88
C GLU A 100 5.35 -13.79 -16.15
N PHE A 101 5.79 -14.85 -16.81
CA PHE A 101 6.39 -14.84 -18.14
C PHE A 101 5.57 -15.80 -19.02
N PRO A 102 5.57 -15.65 -20.35
CA PRO A 102 4.70 -16.43 -21.26
C PRO A 102 4.71 -17.96 -21.07
N ASP A 103 5.78 -18.54 -20.51
CA ASP A 103 5.91 -19.99 -20.32
C ASP A 103 6.23 -20.40 -18.87
N LEU A 104 6.38 -19.45 -17.94
CA LEU A 104 6.81 -19.73 -16.56
C LEU A 104 6.46 -18.62 -15.57
N PHE A 105 6.19 -19.01 -14.33
CA PHE A 105 6.21 -18.14 -13.17
C PHE A 105 7.59 -18.14 -12.53
N ARG A 106 8.00 -17.00 -11.98
CA ARG A 106 9.21 -16.87 -11.18
C ARG A 106 8.93 -16.08 -9.92
N CYS A 107 9.22 -16.66 -8.77
CA CYS A 107 9.14 -15.94 -7.51
C CYS A 107 10.36 -15.04 -7.33
N SER A 108 10.19 -13.75 -7.05
CA SER A 108 11.33 -12.85 -6.80
C SER A 108 11.95 -13.08 -5.42
N ALA A 109 11.20 -13.63 -4.46
CA ALA A 109 11.68 -13.85 -3.09
C ALA A 109 12.63 -15.07 -2.98
N CYS A 110 12.33 -16.18 -3.66
CA CYS A 110 13.13 -17.41 -3.57
C CYS A 110 13.72 -17.86 -4.93
N ASN A 111 13.45 -17.13 -6.01
CA ASN A 111 13.89 -17.42 -7.37
C ASN A 111 13.40 -18.79 -7.93
N HIS A 112 12.42 -19.42 -7.27
CA HIS A 112 11.78 -20.64 -7.74
C HIS A 112 11.03 -20.37 -9.04
N LYS A 113 11.11 -21.32 -9.99
CA LYS A 113 10.44 -21.24 -11.29
C LYS A 113 9.51 -22.43 -11.44
N TRP A 114 8.28 -22.19 -11.86
CA TRP A 114 7.28 -23.23 -12.08
C TRP A 114 6.37 -22.85 -13.25
N ASN A 115 5.70 -23.84 -13.83
CA ASN A 115 4.73 -23.63 -14.91
C ASN A 115 3.31 -23.81 -14.34
N GLU A 116 2.33 -23.12 -14.93
CA GLU A 116 0.92 -23.19 -14.51
C GLU A 116 0.34 -24.61 -14.57
N ASP A 117 0.89 -25.48 -15.42
CA ASP A 117 0.45 -26.88 -15.63
C ASP A 117 0.60 -27.78 -14.38
N LEU A 118 1.31 -27.33 -13.34
CA LEU A 118 1.43 -28.04 -12.07
C LEU A 118 0.25 -27.78 -11.10
N SER A 119 -0.68 -26.90 -11.47
CA SER A 119 -1.90 -26.60 -10.70
C SER A 119 -3.13 -27.30 -11.31
N LYS A 120 -3.17 -28.63 -11.24
CA LYS A 120 -4.46 -29.36 -11.37
C LYS A 120 -5.28 -29.27 -10.09
#